data_AF-A0A9P9TF45-F1
#
_entry.id   AF-A0A9P9TF45-F1
#
_cell.length_a   1.000
_cell.length_b   1.000
_cell.length_c   1.000
_cell.angle_alpha   90.00
_cell.angle_beta   90.00
_cell.angle_gamma   90.00
#
_symmetry.space_group_name_H-M   'P 1'
#
loop_
_entity.id
_entity.type
_entity.pdbx_description
1 polymer ?
#
loop_
_entity_poly.entity_id
_entity_poly.type
_entity_poly.pdbx_seq_one_letter_code
_entity_poly.pdbx_strand_id
1 'polypeptide(L)'
;MASPTLSFDAKPYAFTFPLEHTALLVIDMQRDFLLAKGFGEIQGGNLKAVQASIAPTKRLLDACRAAGLTIVHTREGHLPDLSDCPSSKLVRQSAAPGNTQHKLVIGEKGELGRLLTRGEYGHDIVDELQPFPGEVVIDKPGKGSFWNTTILHDLKARAITHLIVAGVTTECCFATTIREANDRGFECCGIEEATSGYNDACFKKSTLDMIHWSQGLFGFIGSLEALLDVLAPHSASSLVNDATPPHTPPTFDGDLTISSLQRAYKNGLSPIAVIEAMYDKIEAYKAVDPAVWIHLVSREQALDAASKLATRFTDHSALPPLFGVPFSVKDSIDVKGVPTTTACEVLSHVPSTSAVVFDKVISQGALFLGKVNLDQLATGLVGCRSPYGITHSVFHKDYISGGSSSGSAVSVGANLVSFSLATDTACSTRPSQSCRRSGAC
;
A
#
# COMPACT_ATOMS: atom_id res chain seq x y z
N MET A 1 11.87 23.92 -7.05
CA MET A 1 12.71 23.84 -8.27
C MET A 1 12.02 22.88 -9.22
N ALA A 2 12.05 23.09 -10.53
CA ALA A 2 11.42 22.16 -11.46
C ALA A 2 12.14 20.80 -11.41
N SER A 3 11.39 19.70 -11.34
CA SER A 3 11.94 18.33 -11.43
C SER A 3 12.84 18.22 -12.67
N PRO A 4 14.02 17.58 -12.60
CA PRO A 4 14.83 17.32 -13.77
C PRO A 4 14.07 16.43 -14.75
N THR A 5 14.13 16.78 -16.04
CA THR A 5 13.63 15.96 -17.14
C THR A 5 14.81 15.21 -17.75
N LEU A 6 14.70 13.89 -17.82
CA LEU A 6 15.72 12.99 -18.37
C LEU A 6 15.27 12.48 -19.73
N SER A 7 16.24 12.08 -20.56
CA SER A 7 15.98 11.52 -21.89
C SER A 7 17.05 10.51 -22.24
N PHE A 8 16.68 9.36 -22.79
CA PHE A 8 17.60 8.34 -23.25
C PHE A 8 17.11 7.69 -24.56
N ASP A 9 18.05 7.06 -25.28
CA ASP A 9 17.74 6.43 -26.55
C ASP A 9 16.80 5.23 -26.38
N ALA A 10 15.73 5.24 -27.16
CA ALA A 10 14.66 4.25 -27.13
C ALA A 10 14.02 4.15 -28.52
N LYS A 11 13.26 3.09 -28.75
CA LYS A 11 12.41 2.93 -29.92
C LYS A 11 10.99 3.36 -29.57
N PRO A 12 10.29 4.09 -30.46
CA PRO A 12 10.71 4.45 -31.83
C PRO A 12 11.67 5.65 -31.90
N TYR A 13 11.75 6.46 -30.84
CA TYR A 13 12.67 7.58 -30.65
C TYR A 13 12.93 7.76 -29.15
N ALA A 14 13.82 8.70 -28.79
CA ALA A 14 14.23 8.94 -27.41
C ALA A 14 13.04 9.12 -26.45
N PHE A 15 13.03 8.36 -25.36
CA PHE A 15 12.03 8.46 -24.32
C PHE A 15 12.43 9.55 -23.32
N THR A 16 11.57 10.55 -23.15
CA THR A 16 11.84 11.71 -22.30
C THR A 16 10.84 11.73 -21.14
N PHE A 17 11.30 11.87 -19.91
CA PHE A 17 10.46 11.76 -18.73
C PHE A 17 10.89 12.68 -17.58
N PRO A 18 9.95 13.26 -16.82
CA PRO A 18 10.23 13.98 -15.57
C PRO A 18 10.51 13.01 -14.41
N LEU A 19 11.65 13.16 -13.74
CA LEU A 19 12.10 12.22 -12.69
C LEU A 19 11.07 12.04 -11.56
N GLU A 20 10.53 13.13 -11.01
CA GLU A 20 9.59 13.10 -9.87
C GLU A 20 8.19 12.53 -10.22
N HIS A 21 7.82 12.52 -11.50
CA HIS A 21 6.52 12.01 -11.97
C HIS A 21 6.65 10.68 -12.74
N THR A 22 7.75 9.96 -12.50
CA THR A 22 8.03 8.66 -13.12
C THR A 22 8.09 7.57 -12.06
N ALA A 23 7.45 6.43 -12.35
CA ALA A 23 7.54 5.24 -11.51
C ALA A 23 8.19 4.08 -12.27
N LEU A 24 8.96 3.26 -11.55
CA LEU A 24 9.32 1.92 -12.00
C LEU A 24 8.20 0.95 -11.62
N LEU A 25 7.70 0.22 -12.61
CA LEU A 25 6.73 -0.85 -12.44
C LEU A 25 7.40 -2.22 -12.71
N VAL A 26 7.61 -2.99 -11.64
CA VAL A 26 8.20 -4.33 -11.69
C VAL A 26 7.09 -5.38 -11.66
N ILE A 27 6.90 -6.08 -12.77
CA ILE A 27 5.75 -6.95 -12.98
C ILE A 27 6.09 -8.41 -12.67
N ASP A 28 5.41 -8.96 -11.68
CA ASP A 28 5.27 -10.41 -11.45
C ASP A 28 6.59 -11.18 -11.36
N MET A 29 7.60 -10.59 -10.73
CA MET A 29 8.88 -11.27 -10.46
C MET A 29 8.74 -12.25 -9.28
N GLN A 30 7.77 -13.15 -9.35
CA GLN A 30 7.37 -14.09 -8.29
C GLN A 30 8.13 -15.40 -8.35
N ARG A 31 8.31 -16.05 -7.21
CA ARG A 31 8.94 -17.38 -7.10
C ARG A 31 8.19 -18.43 -7.94
N ASP A 32 6.87 -18.32 -8.02
CA ASP A 32 6.02 -19.18 -8.84
C ASP A 32 6.40 -19.11 -10.32
N PHE A 33 6.87 -17.97 -10.81
CA PHE A 33 7.32 -17.83 -12.19
C PHE A 33 8.82 -18.12 -12.35
N LEU A 34 9.64 -17.76 -11.38
CA LEU A 34 11.08 -17.68 -11.56
C LEU A 34 11.87 -18.82 -10.90
N LEU A 35 11.23 -19.66 -10.07
CA LEU A 35 11.88 -20.83 -9.45
C LEU A 35 11.39 -22.14 -10.05
N ALA A 36 12.22 -23.16 -9.90
CA ALA A 36 11.86 -24.51 -10.29
C ALA A 36 10.65 -25.00 -9.48
N LYS A 37 9.80 -25.79 -10.13
CA LYS A 37 8.54 -26.36 -9.60
C LYS A 37 7.48 -25.33 -9.23
N GLY A 38 7.71 -24.05 -9.56
CA GLY A 38 6.68 -23.02 -9.52
C GLY A 38 5.68 -23.14 -10.66
N PHE A 39 4.57 -22.41 -10.54
CA PHE A 39 3.52 -22.33 -11.57
C PHE A 39 4.03 -22.08 -13.00
N GLY A 40 5.05 -21.24 -13.15
CA GLY A 40 5.65 -20.86 -14.41
C GLY A 40 6.40 -22.00 -15.12
N GLU A 41 7.24 -22.75 -14.40
CA GLU A 41 7.90 -23.94 -15.00
C GLU A 41 6.87 -25.01 -15.36
N ILE A 42 5.85 -25.20 -14.51
CA ILE A 42 4.73 -26.11 -14.78
C ILE A 42 3.99 -25.72 -16.08
N GLN A 43 4.04 -24.45 -16.50
CA GLN A 43 3.25 -23.92 -17.62
C GLN A 43 4.00 -23.58 -18.89
N GLY A 44 5.13 -22.88 -18.77
CA GLY A 44 5.87 -22.36 -19.90
C GLY A 44 7.11 -23.18 -20.24
N GLY A 45 7.59 -24.04 -19.33
CA GLY A 45 8.89 -24.68 -19.49
C GLY A 45 10.02 -23.66 -19.36
N ASN A 46 11.02 -23.72 -20.25
CA ASN A 46 12.25 -22.90 -20.36
C ASN A 46 12.57 -21.91 -19.21
N LEU A 47 12.74 -22.43 -18.00
CA LEU A 47 12.95 -21.62 -16.80
C LEU A 47 14.19 -20.72 -16.90
N LYS A 48 15.24 -21.19 -17.57
CA LYS A 48 16.48 -20.43 -17.76
C LYS A 48 16.25 -19.11 -18.51
N ALA A 49 15.35 -19.10 -19.49
CA ALA A 49 15.07 -17.90 -20.27
C ALA A 49 14.38 -16.83 -19.43
N VAL A 50 13.42 -17.22 -18.58
CA VAL A 50 12.73 -16.25 -17.70
C VAL A 50 13.64 -15.79 -16.56
N GLN A 51 14.47 -16.68 -15.99
CA GLN A 51 15.42 -16.32 -14.93
C GLN A 51 16.49 -15.32 -15.40
N ALA A 52 16.81 -15.31 -16.69
CA ALA A 52 17.77 -14.36 -17.25
C ALA A 52 17.36 -12.89 -17.09
N SER A 53 16.08 -12.59 -16.83
CA SER A 53 15.65 -11.21 -16.56
C SER A 53 15.91 -10.75 -15.12
N ILE A 54 16.17 -11.65 -14.16
CA ILE A 54 16.34 -11.29 -12.74
C ILE A 54 17.49 -10.28 -12.54
N ALA A 55 18.67 -10.57 -13.07
CA ALA A 55 19.83 -9.71 -12.88
C ALA A 55 19.67 -8.32 -13.56
N PRO A 56 19.22 -8.22 -14.81
CA PRO A 56 18.85 -6.93 -15.41
C PRO A 56 17.78 -6.16 -14.63
N THR A 57 16.70 -6.83 -14.19
CA THR A 57 15.65 -6.19 -13.39
C THR A 57 16.19 -5.69 -12.06
N LYS A 58 17.12 -6.42 -11.42
CA LYS A 58 17.78 -5.98 -10.19
C LYS A 58 18.59 -4.71 -10.41
N ARG A 59 19.42 -4.67 -11.46
CA ARG A 59 20.22 -3.48 -11.81
C ARG A 59 19.34 -2.26 -12.05
N LEU A 60 18.23 -2.45 -12.77
CA LEU A 60 17.25 -1.39 -13.01
C LEU A 60 16.60 -0.92 -11.71
N LEU A 61 16.14 -1.85 -10.88
CA LEU A 61 15.49 -1.56 -9.60
C LEU A 61 16.42 -0.77 -8.66
N ASP A 62 17.67 -1.20 -8.53
CA ASP A 62 18.66 -0.54 -7.68
C ASP A 62 18.97 0.88 -8.18
N ALA A 63 19.09 1.09 -9.50
CA ALA A 63 19.31 2.41 -10.07
C ALA A 63 18.10 3.34 -9.93
N CYS A 64 16.88 2.84 -10.14
CA CYS A 64 15.66 3.61 -9.94
C CYS A 64 15.47 4.01 -8.47
N ARG A 65 15.80 3.13 -7.52
CA ARG A 65 15.82 3.43 -6.08
C ARG A 65 16.83 4.53 -5.76
N ALA A 66 18.07 4.40 -6.25
CA ALA A 66 19.12 5.39 -6.04
C ALA A 66 18.73 6.77 -6.62
N ALA A 67 18.05 6.80 -7.76
CA ALA A 67 17.54 8.02 -8.36
C ALA A 67 16.22 8.54 -7.76
N GLY A 68 15.68 7.88 -6.72
CA GLY A 68 14.50 8.33 -5.99
C GLY A 68 13.16 8.16 -6.73
N LEU A 69 13.08 7.28 -7.73
CA LEU A 69 11.80 7.00 -8.41
C LEU A 69 10.82 6.30 -7.47
N THR A 70 9.53 6.51 -7.73
CA THR A 70 8.48 5.69 -7.11
C THR A 70 8.60 4.25 -7.62
N ILE A 71 8.65 3.27 -6.70
CA ILE A 71 8.72 1.85 -7.06
C ILE A 71 7.37 1.18 -6.78
N VAL A 72 6.87 0.45 -7.79
CA VAL A 72 5.64 -0.33 -7.72
C VAL A 72 5.94 -1.75 -8.19
N HIS A 73 5.57 -2.74 -7.38
CA HIS A 73 5.66 -4.16 -7.69
C HIS A 73 4.28 -4.73 -7.91
N THR A 74 4.14 -5.72 -8.78
CA THR A 74 2.90 -6.49 -8.93
C THR A 74 3.12 -7.97 -8.69
N ARG A 75 2.08 -8.63 -8.20
CA ARG A 75 2.03 -10.09 -8.05
C ARG A 75 0.71 -10.60 -8.61
N GLU A 76 0.76 -11.47 -9.60
CA GLU A 76 -0.40 -12.22 -10.04
C GLU A 76 -0.77 -13.25 -8.98
N GLY A 77 -2.01 -13.19 -8.49
CA GLY A 77 -2.53 -14.19 -7.58
C GLY A 77 -3.90 -13.89 -7.02
N HIS A 78 -4.48 -14.92 -6.42
CA HIS A 78 -5.87 -14.99 -5.99
C HIS A 78 -6.00 -15.10 -4.48
N LEU A 79 -7.14 -14.68 -3.96
CA LEU A 79 -7.48 -14.90 -2.56
C LEU A 79 -7.45 -16.40 -2.22
N PRO A 80 -7.16 -16.80 -0.97
CA PRO A 80 -7.10 -18.21 -0.58
C PRO A 80 -8.37 -19.02 -0.89
N ASP A 81 -9.54 -18.37 -0.88
CA ASP A 81 -10.83 -18.97 -1.22
C ASP A 81 -11.15 -18.96 -2.72
N LEU A 82 -10.24 -18.41 -3.55
CA LEU A 82 -10.36 -18.26 -5.00
C LEU A 82 -11.58 -17.43 -5.45
N SER A 83 -12.19 -16.66 -4.55
CA SER A 83 -13.40 -15.87 -4.83
C SER A 83 -13.18 -14.80 -5.91
N ASP A 84 -11.94 -14.36 -6.12
CA ASP A 84 -11.53 -13.43 -7.17
C ASP A 84 -10.91 -14.10 -8.40
N CYS A 85 -10.96 -15.44 -8.48
CA CYS A 85 -10.48 -16.20 -9.64
C CYS A 85 -11.65 -16.55 -10.57
N PRO A 86 -11.72 -15.97 -11.79
CA PRO A 86 -12.76 -16.33 -12.74
C PRO A 86 -12.72 -17.82 -13.07
N SER A 87 -13.89 -18.47 -13.12
CA SER A 87 -14.00 -19.90 -13.43
C SER A 87 -13.29 -20.28 -14.74
N SER A 88 -13.36 -19.41 -15.75
CA SER A 88 -12.65 -19.60 -17.01
C SER A 88 -11.13 -19.67 -16.85
N LYS A 89 -10.55 -18.91 -15.90
CA LYS A 89 -9.10 -18.94 -15.61
C LYS A 89 -8.71 -20.26 -14.93
N LEU A 90 -9.54 -20.75 -14.00
CA LEU A 90 -9.34 -22.02 -13.30
C LEU A 90 -9.37 -23.22 -14.26
N VAL A 91 -10.37 -23.27 -15.14
CA VAL A 91 -10.62 -24.48 -15.94
C VAL A 91 -9.83 -24.52 -17.25
N ARG A 92 -9.40 -23.37 -17.80
CA ARG A 92 -8.79 -23.28 -19.14
C ARG A 92 -7.65 -24.28 -19.36
N GLN A 93 -6.80 -24.45 -18.35
CA GLN A 93 -5.65 -25.35 -18.45
C GLN A 93 -6.04 -26.81 -18.27
N SER A 94 -6.89 -27.12 -17.28
CA SER A 94 -7.40 -28.48 -17.09
C SER A 94 -8.21 -29.01 -18.29
N ALA A 95 -8.88 -28.11 -19.01
CA ALA A 95 -9.73 -28.45 -20.15
C ALA A 95 -8.96 -28.51 -21.49
N ALA A 96 -7.66 -28.21 -21.51
CA ALA A 96 -6.87 -28.20 -22.74
C ALA A 96 -6.69 -29.62 -23.31
N PRO A 97 -7.09 -29.88 -24.58
CA PRO A 97 -6.91 -31.19 -25.19
C PRO A 97 -5.43 -31.59 -25.32
N GLY A 98 -5.08 -32.82 -24.93
CA GLY A 98 -3.71 -33.32 -25.06
C GLY A 98 -2.71 -32.68 -24.10
N ASN A 99 -3.18 -32.03 -23.04
CA ASN A 99 -2.33 -31.41 -22.03
C ASN A 99 -1.49 -32.45 -21.28
N THR A 100 -0.20 -32.50 -21.60
CA THR A 100 0.79 -33.39 -20.96
C THR A 100 1.70 -32.67 -19.97
N GLN A 101 1.64 -31.33 -19.93
CA GLN A 101 2.53 -30.48 -19.14
C GLN A 101 1.89 -29.98 -17.84
N HIS A 102 0.56 -29.76 -17.80
CA HIS A 102 -0.13 -29.08 -16.69
C HIS A 102 -1.05 -30.04 -15.95
N LYS A 103 -0.52 -30.68 -14.89
CA LYS A 103 -1.29 -31.59 -14.02
C LYS A 103 -1.93 -30.92 -12.81
N LEU A 104 -1.55 -29.66 -12.53
CA LEU A 104 -2.06 -28.88 -11.41
C LEU A 104 -2.69 -27.58 -11.90
N VAL A 105 -3.77 -27.15 -11.25
CA VAL A 105 -4.45 -25.87 -11.52
C VAL A 105 -4.26 -24.87 -10.39
N ILE A 106 -4.63 -23.60 -10.66
CA ILE A 106 -4.61 -22.52 -9.67
C ILE A 106 -5.32 -22.95 -8.39
N GLY A 107 -4.66 -22.72 -7.25
CA GLY A 107 -5.18 -23.08 -5.92
C GLY A 107 -4.89 -24.51 -5.47
N GLU A 108 -4.46 -25.41 -6.35
CA GLU A 108 -3.96 -26.73 -5.94
C GLU A 108 -2.56 -26.64 -5.32
N LYS A 109 -2.23 -27.60 -4.46
CA LYS A 109 -0.96 -27.64 -3.75
C LYS A 109 0.18 -28.09 -4.68
N GLY A 110 1.07 -27.16 -5.02
CA GLY A 110 2.36 -27.43 -5.64
C GLY A 110 3.48 -27.56 -4.60
N GLU A 111 4.73 -27.61 -5.08
CA GLU A 111 5.90 -27.73 -4.21
C GLU A 111 6.23 -26.42 -3.46
N LEU A 112 5.86 -25.27 -4.03
CA LEU A 112 6.07 -23.94 -3.44
C LEU A 112 4.84 -23.43 -2.67
N GLY A 113 3.87 -24.29 -2.38
CA GLY A 113 2.58 -23.93 -1.81
C GLY A 113 1.44 -23.99 -2.83
N ARG A 114 0.29 -23.43 -2.50
CA ARG A 114 -0.85 -23.38 -3.43
C ARG A 114 -0.58 -22.42 -4.59
N LEU A 115 -0.73 -22.93 -5.80
CA LEU A 115 -0.37 -22.21 -7.03
C LEU A 115 -1.14 -20.90 -7.19
N LEU A 116 -0.44 -19.79 -7.46
CA LEU A 116 -1.01 -18.44 -7.59
C LEU A 116 -1.96 -18.03 -6.46
N THR A 117 -1.72 -18.50 -5.24
CA THR A 117 -2.56 -18.19 -4.07
C THR A 117 -1.84 -17.22 -3.14
N ARG A 118 -2.49 -16.10 -2.80
CA ARG A 118 -1.92 -15.06 -1.94
C ARG A 118 -1.54 -15.61 -0.57
N GLY A 119 -0.34 -15.25 -0.11
CA GLY A 119 0.22 -15.67 1.18
C GLY A 119 1.08 -16.93 1.11
N GLU A 120 1.07 -17.66 -0.01
CA GLU A 120 1.95 -18.82 -0.20
C GLU A 120 3.37 -18.40 -0.58
N TYR A 121 4.34 -19.27 -0.29
CA TYR A 121 5.76 -19.02 -0.57
C TYR A 121 6.02 -18.75 -2.07
N GLY A 122 5.42 -19.56 -2.95
CA GLY A 122 5.52 -19.43 -4.39
C GLY A 122 4.92 -18.12 -4.92
N HIS A 123 3.84 -17.63 -4.32
CA HIS A 123 3.18 -16.41 -4.80
C HIS A 123 4.02 -15.14 -4.57
N ASP A 124 4.95 -15.15 -3.63
CA ASP A 124 5.69 -13.95 -3.28
C ASP A 124 6.91 -13.69 -4.20
N ILE A 125 7.42 -12.45 -4.18
CA ILE A 125 8.51 -11.98 -5.05
C ILE A 125 9.82 -12.73 -4.76
N VAL A 126 10.68 -12.94 -5.76
CA VAL A 126 11.99 -13.56 -5.55
C VAL A 126 12.88 -12.73 -4.62
N ASP A 127 13.78 -13.39 -3.88
CA ASP A 127 14.55 -12.77 -2.79
C ASP A 127 15.41 -11.60 -3.28
N GLU A 128 15.94 -11.69 -4.51
CA GLU A 128 16.81 -10.70 -5.14
C GLU A 128 16.09 -9.37 -5.44
N LEU A 129 14.77 -9.40 -5.55
CA LEU A 129 13.92 -8.29 -5.99
C LEU A 129 12.90 -7.88 -4.94
N GLN A 130 13.10 -8.28 -3.68
CA GLN A 130 12.18 -8.00 -2.60
C GLN A 130 11.89 -6.49 -2.47
N PRO A 131 10.61 -6.10 -2.28
CA PRO A 131 10.24 -4.72 -2.05
C PRO A 131 10.84 -4.16 -0.77
N PHE A 132 11.23 -2.88 -0.78
CA PHE A 132 11.60 -2.16 0.43
C PHE A 132 10.36 -1.63 1.17
N PRO A 133 10.44 -1.38 2.49
CA PRO A 133 9.40 -0.65 3.20
C PRO A 133 9.07 0.67 2.49
N GLY A 134 7.77 0.92 2.26
CA GLY A 134 7.27 2.10 1.55
C GLY A 134 7.10 1.94 0.03
N GLU A 135 7.65 0.90 -0.58
CA GLU A 135 7.36 0.55 -1.97
C GLU A 135 5.97 -0.08 -2.11
N VAL A 136 5.27 0.24 -3.20
CA VAL A 136 3.89 -0.23 -3.40
C VAL A 136 3.92 -1.66 -3.92
N VAL A 137 3.11 -2.56 -3.35
CA VAL A 137 2.93 -3.93 -3.86
C VAL A 137 1.46 -4.16 -4.19
N ILE A 138 1.16 -4.51 -5.43
CA ILE A 138 -0.19 -4.71 -5.96
C ILE A 138 -0.42 -6.19 -6.25
N ASP A 139 -1.33 -6.82 -5.51
CA ASP A 139 -1.83 -8.14 -5.87
C ASP A 139 -2.94 -8.00 -6.93
N LYS A 140 -2.79 -8.71 -8.05
CA LYS A 140 -3.71 -8.64 -9.19
C LYS A 140 -4.28 -10.03 -9.53
N PRO A 141 -5.60 -10.17 -9.71
CA PRO A 141 -6.20 -11.44 -10.13
C PRO A 141 -6.07 -11.68 -11.64
N GLY A 142 -5.72 -10.66 -12.41
CA GLY A 142 -5.58 -10.68 -13.87
C GLY A 142 -4.14 -10.61 -14.37
N LYS A 143 -3.98 -10.68 -15.69
CA LYS A 143 -2.68 -10.47 -16.36
C LYS A 143 -2.29 -8.98 -16.36
N GLY A 144 -3.23 -8.12 -16.73
CA GLY A 144 -3.06 -6.67 -16.67
C GLY A 144 -3.12 -6.15 -15.25
N SER A 145 -2.18 -5.28 -14.89
CA SER A 145 -2.06 -4.75 -13.54
C SER A 145 -3.13 -3.75 -13.15
N PHE A 146 -3.89 -3.21 -14.09
CA PHE A 146 -4.98 -2.26 -13.82
C PHE A 146 -6.35 -2.94 -13.66
N TRP A 147 -6.46 -4.23 -14.00
CA TRP A 147 -7.70 -4.97 -13.88
C TRP A 147 -7.99 -5.39 -12.44
N ASN A 148 -9.06 -4.82 -11.87
CA ASN A 148 -9.53 -5.12 -10.50
C ASN A 148 -8.45 -4.87 -9.43
N THR A 149 -7.70 -3.78 -9.58
CA THR A 149 -6.66 -3.37 -8.62
C THR A 149 -6.76 -1.89 -8.29
N THR A 150 -5.90 -1.46 -7.36
CA THR A 150 -5.80 -0.08 -6.90
C THR A 150 -4.77 0.75 -7.65
N ILE A 151 -3.97 0.13 -8.54
CA ILE A 151 -2.74 0.72 -9.10
C ILE A 151 -2.96 2.08 -9.77
N LEU A 152 -4.07 2.27 -10.48
CA LEU A 152 -4.38 3.55 -11.12
C LEU A 152 -4.46 4.69 -10.10
N HIS A 153 -5.12 4.43 -8.97
CA HIS A 153 -5.29 5.40 -7.90
C HIS A 153 -3.96 5.65 -7.19
N ASP A 154 -3.17 4.61 -6.97
CA ASP A 154 -1.88 4.71 -6.28
C ASP A 154 -0.85 5.50 -7.12
N LEU A 155 -0.84 5.31 -8.45
CA LEU A 155 -0.04 6.09 -9.40
C LEU A 155 -0.52 7.55 -9.49
N LYS A 156 -1.82 7.78 -9.64
CA LYS A 156 -2.38 9.14 -9.72
C LYS A 156 -2.21 9.94 -8.43
N ALA A 157 -2.33 9.30 -7.27
CA ALA A 157 -2.11 9.95 -5.97
C ALA A 157 -0.68 10.47 -5.79
N ARG A 158 0.28 9.89 -6.53
CA ARG A 158 1.69 10.30 -6.56
C ARG A 158 2.02 11.19 -7.77
N ALA A 159 1.00 11.67 -8.49
CA ALA A 159 1.14 12.45 -9.71
C ALA A 159 2.03 11.77 -10.76
N ILE A 160 2.03 10.44 -10.83
CA ILE A 160 2.80 9.72 -11.84
C ILE A 160 2.15 9.90 -13.21
N THR A 161 2.99 10.18 -14.20
CA THR A 161 2.61 10.35 -15.62
C THR A 161 3.38 9.40 -16.52
N HIS A 162 4.56 8.95 -16.11
CA HIS A 162 5.43 8.07 -16.89
C HIS A 162 5.72 6.77 -16.14
N LEU A 163 5.80 5.67 -16.87
CA LEU A 163 6.11 4.35 -16.33
C LEU A 163 7.30 3.75 -17.05
N ILE A 164 8.34 3.41 -16.29
CA ILE A 164 9.40 2.51 -16.73
C ILE A 164 8.95 1.11 -16.33
N VAL A 165 8.93 0.16 -17.27
CA VAL A 165 8.31 -1.15 -17.07
C VAL A 165 9.33 -2.26 -17.21
N ALA A 166 9.34 -3.16 -16.23
CA ALA A 166 10.15 -4.38 -16.19
C ALA A 166 9.28 -5.55 -15.71
N GLY A 167 9.80 -6.77 -15.82
CA GLY A 167 9.16 -7.96 -15.26
C GLY A 167 8.71 -8.99 -16.31
N VAL A 168 7.86 -9.92 -15.89
CA VAL A 168 7.55 -11.14 -16.66
C VAL A 168 6.05 -11.45 -16.72
N THR A 169 5.55 -12.22 -17.68
CA THR A 169 6.24 -12.53 -18.95
C THR A 169 6.01 -11.44 -19.99
N THR A 170 6.96 -11.26 -20.92
CA THR A 170 6.95 -10.18 -21.91
C THR A 170 5.63 -10.14 -22.70
N GLU A 171 5.22 -11.28 -23.27
CA GLU A 171 4.03 -11.42 -24.13
C GLU A 171 2.70 -11.41 -23.37
N CYS A 172 2.73 -11.52 -22.03
CA CYS A 172 1.54 -11.63 -21.20
C CYS A 172 1.37 -10.42 -20.28
N CYS A 173 1.72 -10.53 -19.00
CA CYS A 173 1.47 -9.50 -17.98
C CYS A 173 2.16 -8.18 -18.32
N PHE A 174 3.40 -8.23 -18.83
CA PHE A 174 4.17 -7.06 -19.22
C PHE A 174 3.46 -6.26 -20.33
N ALA A 175 3.21 -6.90 -21.48
CA ALA A 175 2.55 -6.24 -22.61
C ALA A 175 1.10 -5.84 -22.31
N THR A 176 0.35 -6.67 -21.58
CA THR A 176 -1.04 -6.33 -21.19
C THR A 176 -1.07 -5.08 -20.33
N THR A 177 -0.15 -4.98 -19.38
CA THR A 177 -0.08 -3.83 -18.47
C THR A 177 0.35 -2.55 -19.17
N ILE A 178 1.31 -2.62 -20.10
CA ILE A 178 1.71 -1.46 -20.92
C ILE A 178 0.51 -0.95 -21.74
N ARG A 179 -0.23 -1.85 -22.38
CA ARG A 179 -1.44 -1.47 -23.16
C ARG A 179 -2.50 -0.83 -22.26
N GLU A 180 -2.76 -1.42 -21.09
CA GLU A 180 -3.69 -0.85 -20.12
C GLU A 180 -3.26 0.53 -19.61
N ALA A 181 -1.97 0.74 -19.39
CA ALA A 181 -1.41 2.00 -18.95
C ALA A 181 -1.50 3.08 -20.04
N ASN A 182 -1.14 2.72 -21.28
CA ASN A 182 -1.27 3.59 -22.45
C ASN A 182 -2.71 4.10 -22.62
N ASP A 183 -3.70 3.20 -22.58
CA ASP A 183 -5.12 3.57 -22.69
C ASP A 183 -5.60 4.50 -21.55
N ARG A 184 -4.87 4.53 -20.43
CA ARG A 184 -5.15 5.39 -19.27
C ARG A 184 -4.35 6.69 -19.28
N GLY A 185 -3.54 6.93 -20.32
CA GLY A 185 -2.78 8.15 -20.54
C GLY A 185 -1.40 8.18 -19.87
N PHE A 186 -0.81 7.03 -19.56
CA PHE A 186 0.59 6.96 -19.10
C PHE A 186 1.55 6.79 -20.28
N GLU A 187 2.64 7.54 -20.25
CA GLU A 187 3.77 7.36 -21.15
C GLU A 187 4.64 6.19 -20.66
N CYS A 188 4.70 5.09 -21.42
CA CYS A 188 5.30 3.85 -20.96
C CYS A 188 6.57 3.52 -21.75
N CYS A 189 7.65 3.16 -21.05
CA CYS A 189 8.87 2.63 -21.65
C CYS A 189 9.23 1.28 -21.03
N GLY A 190 9.13 0.21 -21.83
CA GLY A 190 9.58 -1.12 -21.44
C GLY A 190 11.09 -1.29 -21.61
N ILE A 191 11.75 -1.94 -20.66
CA ILE A 191 13.19 -2.18 -20.73
C ILE A 191 13.48 -3.60 -21.27
N GLU A 192 14.12 -3.66 -22.44
CA GLU A 192 14.28 -4.90 -23.22
C GLU A 192 14.96 -6.02 -22.43
N GLU A 193 16.04 -5.71 -21.71
CA GLU A 193 16.81 -6.68 -20.94
C GLU A 193 16.12 -7.08 -19.62
N ALA A 194 15.26 -6.22 -19.09
CA ALA A 194 14.57 -6.42 -17.82
C ALA A 194 13.19 -7.09 -17.97
N THR A 195 12.97 -7.80 -19.10
CA THR A 195 11.78 -8.64 -19.32
C THR A 195 12.15 -9.91 -20.08
N SER A 196 11.40 -10.98 -19.84
CA SER A 196 11.56 -12.24 -20.56
C SER A 196 10.26 -13.06 -20.51
N GLY A 197 10.22 -14.17 -21.25
CA GLY A 197 9.13 -15.14 -21.25
C GLY A 197 9.68 -16.56 -21.46
N TYR A 198 8.80 -17.56 -21.40
CA TYR A 198 9.21 -18.97 -21.55
C TYR A 198 9.27 -19.45 -23.01
N ASN A 199 8.61 -18.71 -23.90
CA ASN A 199 8.47 -19.07 -25.30
C ASN A 199 9.76 -18.82 -26.08
N ASP A 200 9.79 -19.26 -27.34
CA ASP A 200 10.86 -18.94 -28.28
C ASP A 200 11.13 -17.43 -28.34
N ALA A 201 12.40 -17.07 -28.60
CA ALA A 201 12.85 -15.67 -28.63
C ALA A 201 12.04 -14.78 -29.60
N CYS A 202 11.33 -15.36 -30.56
CA CYS A 202 10.43 -14.63 -31.46
C CYS A 202 9.25 -13.98 -30.72
N PHE A 203 8.70 -14.58 -29.66
CA PHE A 203 7.56 -14.01 -28.91
C PHE A 203 7.95 -12.72 -28.20
N LYS A 204 9.10 -12.74 -27.50
CA LYS A 204 9.66 -11.54 -26.87
C LYS A 204 9.86 -10.44 -27.91
N LYS A 205 10.60 -10.74 -28.98
CA LYS A 205 10.90 -9.76 -30.03
C LYS A 205 9.64 -9.17 -30.65
N SER A 206 8.72 -10.01 -31.12
CA SER A 206 7.46 -9.54 -31.73
C SER A 206 6.62 -8.71 -30.76
N THR A 207 6.62 -9.06 -29.47
CA THR A 207 5.90 -8.28 -28.45
C THR A 207 6.49 -6.89 -28.27
N LEU A 208 7.82 -6.80 -28.12
CA LEU A 208 8.51 -5.52 -28.00
C LEU A 208 8.32 -4.68 -29.26
N ASP A 209 8.44 -5.30 -30.45
CA ASP A 209 8.19 -4.65 -31.73
C ASP A 209 6.76 -4.11 -31.83
N MET A 210 5.75 -4.85 -31.38
CA MET A 210 4.37 -4.38 -31.35
C MET A 210 4.13 -3.18 -30.42
N ILE A 211 4.90 -3.04 -29.33
CA ILE A 211 4.74 -1.93 -28.38
C ILE A 211 5.15 -0.61 -29.03
N HIS A 212 6.32 -0.58 -29.70
CA HIS A 212 6.85 0.64 -30.32
C HIS A 212 6.45 0.82 -31.80
N TRP A 213 5.73 -0.15 -32.38
CA TRP A 213 5.21 -0.09 -33.74
C TRP A 213 4.33 1.14 -34.01
N SER A 214 4.23 1.58 -35.26
CA SER A 214 3.45 2.77 -35.68
C SER A 214 3.79 4.04 -34.91
N GLN A 215 5.09 4.31 -34.72
CA GLN A 215 5.61 5.46 -33.97
C GLN A 215 5.17 5.49 -32.51
N GLY A 216 5.22 4.32 -31.85
CA GLY A 216 4.97 4.23 -30.41
C GLY A 216 3.52 4.02 -30.04
N LEU A 217 2.79 3.18 -30.80
CA LEU A 217 1.35 2.96 -30.64
C LEU A 217 0.94 2.63 -29.19
N PHE A 218 1.76 1.88 -28.46
CA PHE A 218 1.53 1.56 -27.05
C PHE A 218 2.62 2.12 -26.11
N GLY A 219 3.62 2.81 -26.66
CA GLY A 219 4.75 3.36 -25.92
C GLY A 219 6.11 3.01 -26.53
N PHE A 220 7.11 2.89 -25.67
CA PHE A 220 8.53 2.86 -26.01
C PHE A 220 9.20 1.58 -25.54
N ILE A 221 10.28 1.19 -26.22
CA ILE A 221 11.19 0.14 -25.75
C ILE A 221 12.61 0.71 -25.70
N GLY A 222 13.22 0.69 -24.53
CA GLY A 222 14.56 1.21 -24.26
C GLY A 222 15.54 0.12 -23.86
N SER A 223 16.84 0.43 -23.96
CA SER A 223 17.91 -0.43 -23.44
C SER A 223 18.20 -0.09 -21.98
N LEU A 224 18.56 -1.11 -21.21
CA LEU A 224 18.92 -0.95 -19.80
C LEU A 224 20.11 0.00 -19.62
N GLU A 225 21.20 -0.18 -20.37
CA GLU A 225 22.42 0.62 -20.19
C GLU A 225 22.17 2.11 -20.45
N ALA A 226 21.44 2.46 -21.51
CA ALA A 226 21.14 3.86 -21.82
C ALA A 226 20.31 4.54 -20.71
N LEU A 227 19.40 3.80 -20.08
CA LEU A 227 18.65 4.30 -18.92
C LEU A 227 19.54 4.44 -17.68
N LEU A 228 20.42 3.48 -17.41
CA LEU A 228 21.34 3.54 -16.27
C LEU A 228 22.27 4.75 -16.36
N ASP A 229 22.80 5.03 -17.56
CA ASP A 229 23.69 6.17 -17.81
C ASP A 229 23.03 7.52 -17.47
N VAL A 230 21.73 7.69 -17.74
CA VAL A 230 21.01 8.94 -17.45
C VAL A 230 20.54 9.05 -16.00
N LEU A 231 20.35 7.92 -15.31
CA LEU A 231 20.01 7.88 -13.89
C LEU A 231 21.24 8.05 -12.99
N ALA A 232 22.43 7.65 -13.44
CA ALA A 232 23.65 7.69 -12.64
C ALA A 232 23.96 9.07 -12.00
N PRO A 233 23.84 10.22 -12.71
CA PRO A 233 24.08 11.54 -12.11
C PRO A 233 23.04 11.94 -11.05
N HIS A 234 21.86 11.31 -11.09
CA HIS A 234 20.71 11.61 -10.22
C HIS A 234 20.60 10.64 -9.06
N SER A 235 21.52 9.68 -8.96
CA SER A 235 21.65 8.85 -7.78
C SER A 235 21.92 9.76 -6.60
N ALA A 236 20.91 9.96 -5.74
CA ALA A 236 21.10 10.70 -4.51
C ALA A 236 22.25 10.03 -3.79
N SER A 237 23.29 10.79 -3.45
CA SER A 237 24.32 10.36 -2.51
C SER A 237 23.61 10.12 -1.18
N SER A 238 23.02 8.95 -1.05
CA SER A 238 22.21 8.55 0.08
C SER A 238 22.76 7.22 0.56
N LEU A 239 23.37 7.34 1.74
CA LEU A 239 23.34 6.36 2.81
C LEU A 239 24.31 5.21 2.60
N VAL A 240 25.53 5.44 3.09
CA VAL A 240 26.30 4.54 3.95
C VAL A 240 25.81 3.09 3.87
N ASN A 241 26.52 2.31 3.06
CA ASN A 241 26.75 0.90 3.35
C ASN A 241 27.34 0.82 4.76
N ASP A 242 26.50 0.64 5.77
CA ASP A 242 26.93 0.00 6.99
C ASP A 242 26.10 -1.27 7.14
N ALA A 243 26.79 -2.39 6.96
CA ALA A 243 26.40 -3.61 7.61
C ALA A 243 26.30 -3.32 9.11
N THR A 244 25.11 -3.42 9.69
CA THR A 244 25.02 -3.45 11.15
C THR A 244 23.88 -4.35 11.60
N PRO A 245 24.20 -5.39 12.38
CA PRO A 245 23.44 -5.74 13.56
C PRO A 245 24.29 -5.40 14.83
N PRO A 246 23.69 -5.16 16.01
CA PRO A 246 22.31 -4.80 16.34
C PRO A 246 22.19 -3.48 17.15
N HIS A 247 20.95 -2.99 17.28
CA HIS A 247 20.46 -2.01 18.26
C HIS A 247 20.64 -0.49 18.02
N THR A 248 20.24 0.00 16.85
CA THR A 248 19.52 1.28 16.82
C THR A 248 18.02 0.96 16.91
N PRO A 249 17.23 1.58 17.82
CA PRO A 249 15.79 1.35 17.86
C PRO A 249 15.19 1.60 16.47
N PRO A 250 14.30 0.73 15.96
CA PRO A 250 13.65 1.00 14.69
C PRO A 250 12.92 2.34 14.78
N THR A 251 13.12 3.20 13.79
CA THR A 251 12.41 4.47 13.67
C THR A 251 10.99 4.21 13.19
N PHE A 252 10.03 5.01 13.64
CA PHE A 252 8.65 4.91 13.17
C PHE A 252 8.58 5.37 11.70
N ASP A 253 8.06 4.52 10.82
CA ASP A 253 8.00 4.71 9.37
C ASP A 253 6.73 5.43 8.88
N GLY A 254 5.79 5.72 9.79
CA GLY A 254 4.53 6.40 9.48
C GLY A 254 3.35 5.46 9.16
N ASP A 255 3.56 4.13 9.11
CA ASP A 255 2.49 3.16 8.87
C ASP A 255 1.72 2.86 10.18
N LEU A 256 0.46 3.31 10.24
CA LEU A 256 -0.43 3.10 11.39
C LEU A 256 -1.30 1.85 11.29
N THR A 257 -1.13 0.99 10.28
CA THR A 257 -1.88 -0.27 10.25
C THR A 257 -1.50 -1.12 11.47
N ILE A 258 -2.51 -1.75 12.09
CA ILE A 258 -2.31 -2.51 13.33
C ILE A 258 -1.24 -3.59 13.13
N SER A 259 -1.24 -4.28 11.99
CA SER A 259 -0.27 -5.32 11.68
C SER A 259 1.17 -4.81 11.52
N SER A 260 1.36 -3.62 10.92
CA SER A 260 2.68 -3.00 10.80
C SER A 260 3.20 -2.54 12.16
N LEU A 261 2.36 -1.86 12.95
CA LEU A 261 2.73 -1.46 14.32
C LEU A 261 3.06 -2.65 15.20
N GLN A 262 2.25 -3.73 15.17
CA GLN A 262 2.54 -4.97 15.91
C GLN A 262 3.91 -5.55 15.54
N ARG A 263 4.27 -5.56 14.25
CA ARG A 263 5.57 -6.03 13.77
C ARG A 263 6.70 -5.10 14.25
N ALA A 264 6.50 -3.79 14.13
CA ALA A 264 7.48 -2.80 14.53
C ALA A 264 7.77 -2.84 16.04
N TYR A 265 6.74 -2.97 16.88
CA TYR A 265 6.90 -3.10 18.33
C TYR A 265 7.60 -4.39 18.73
N LYS A 266 7.28 -5.53 18.08
CA LYS A 266 8.04 -6.78 18.29
C LYS A 266 9.52 -6.62 17.94
N ASN A 267 9.84 -5.77 16.97
CA ASN A 267 11.20 -5.45 16.55
C ASN A 267 11.87 -4.34 17.39
N GLY A 268 11.20 -3.83 18.43
CA GLY A 268 11.77 -2.86 19.37
C GLY A 268 11.41 -1.39 19.14
N LEU A 269 10.40 -1.08 18.31
CA LEU A 269 9.89 0.29 18.18
C LEU A 269 9.36 0.78 19.52
N SER A 270 9.62 2.02 19.87
CA SER A 270 9.08 2.61 21.10
C SER A 270 7.67 3.16 20.85
N PRO A 271 6.65 2.82 21.67
CA PRO A 271 5.34 3.46 21.59
C PRO A 271 5.41 4.96 21.85
N ILE A 272 6.41 5.43 22.62
CA ILE A 272 6.65 6.86 22.86
C ILE A 272 6.97 7.58 21.54
N ALA A 273 7.85 7.01 20.72
CA ALA A 273 8.23 7.57 19.42
C ALA A 273 7.04 7.66 18.46
N VAL A 274 6.15 6.65 18.49
CA VAL A 274 4.90 6.69 17.71
C VAL A 274 4.00 7.82 18.19
N ILE A 275 3.81 7.97 19.51
CA ILE A 275 2.99 9.05 20.06
C ILE A 275 3.57 10.44 19.74
N GLU A 276 4.89 10.64 19.83
CA GLU A 276 5.51 11.91 19.44
C GLU A 276 5.19 12.27 17.99
N ALA A 277 5.39 11.32 17.07
CA ALA A 277 5.09 11.50 15.66
C ALA A 277 3.59 11.77 15.41
N MET A 278 2.69 11.12 16.17
CA MET A 278 1.26 11.37 16.09
C MET A 278 0.89 12.78 16.52
N TYR A 279 1.45 13.28 17.62
CA TYR A 279 1.17 14.64 18.07
C TYR A 279 1.73 15.69 17.10
N ASP A 280 2.93 15.49 16.56
CA ASP A 280 3.48 16.40 15.54
C ASP A 280 2.57 16.46 14.30
N LYS A 281 2.04 15.30 13.89
CA LYS A 281 1.09 15.21 12.78
C LYS A 281 -0.26 15.85 13.10
N ILE A 282 -0.79 15.64 14.31
CA ILE A 282 -2.05 16.24 14.75
C ILE A 282 -1.93 17.77 14.78
N GLU A 283 -0.84 18.31 15.32
CA GLU A 283 -0.59 19.77 15.34
C GLU A 283 -0.54 20.34 13.92
N ALA A 284 0.18 19.69 13.01
CA ALA A 284 0.22 20.11 11.60
C ALA A 284 -1.18 20.05 10.94
N TYR A 285 -1.97 19.02 11.26
CA TYR A 285 -3.29 18.82 10.66
C TYR A 285 -4.36 19.81 11.15
N LYS A 286 -4.17 20.47 12.31
CA LYS A 286 -5.08 21.53 12.77
C LYS A 286 -5.18 22.70 11.78
N ALA A 287 -4.11 22.95 11.00
CA ALA A 287 -4.13 23.96 9.94
C ALA A 287 -4.98 23.55 8.73
N VAL A 288 -5.27 22.24 8.59
CA VAL A 288 -6.11 21.67 7.54
C VAL A 288 -7.56 21.60 8.03
N ASP A 289 -7.80 20.86 9.11
CA ASP A 289 -9.12 20.69 9.71
C ASP A 289 -9.03 20.83 11.25
N PRO A 290 -9.35 22.01 11.81
CA PRO A 290 -9.33 22.21 13.26
C PRO A 290 -10.52 21.55 13.98
N ALA A 291 -11.55 21.08 13.26
CA ALA A 291 -12.79 20.59 13.82
C ALA A 291 -12.78 19.09 14.15
N VAL A 292 -11.66 18.38 13.95
CA VAL A 292 -11.59 16.92 14.12
C VAL A 292 -11.79 16.48 15.56
N TRP A 293 -11.24 17.23 16.52
CA TRP A 293 -11.18 16.86 17.93
C TRP A 293 -12.08 17.77 18.76
N ILE A 294 -12.98 17.17 19.56
CA ILE A 294 -13.70 17.90 20.62
C ILE A 294 -12.84 17.94 21.88
N HIS A 295 -12.18 16.83 22.19
CA HIS A 295 -11.24 16.72 23.29
C HIS A 295 -9.99 15.99 22.82
N LEU A 296 -8.83 16.62 22.93
CA LEU A 296 -7.54 15.98 22.67
C LEU A 296 -6.81 15.83 24.02
N VAL A 297 -6.34 14.62 24.32
CA VAL A 297 -5.48 14.38 25.48
C VAL A 297 -4.21 15.20 25.32
N SER A 298 -3.66 15.76 26.41
CA SER A 298 -2.43 16.54 26.27
C SER A 298 -1.27 15.65 25.81
N ARG A 299 -0.31 16.21 25.05
CA ARG A 299 0.89 15.48 24.59
C ARG A 299 1.61 14.80 25.76
N GLU A 300 1.72 15.51 26.88
CA GLU A 300 2.33 15.03 28.12
C GLU A 300 1.61 13.79 28.68
N GLN A 301 0.28 13.83 28.75
CA GLN A 301 -0.53 12.72 29.26
C GLN A 301 -0.44 11.49 28.36
N ALA A 302 -0.43 11.68 27.03
CA ALA A 302 -0.30 10.57 26.09
C ALA A 302 1.10 9.94 26.12
N LEU A 303 2.15 10.75 26.27
CA LEU A 303 3.52 10.26 26.42
C LEU A 303 3.72 9.53 27.76
N ASP A 304 3.12 10.01 28.85
CA ASP A 304 3.10 9.31 30.14
C ASP A 304 2.38 7.97 30.04
N ALA A 305 1.24 7.90 29.34
CA ALA A 305 0.54 6.65 29.07
C ALA A 305 1.38 5.67 28.24
N ALA A 306 2.08 6.16 27.20
CA ALA A 306 2.99 5.34 26.39
C ALA A 306 4.18 4.81 27.21
N SER A 307 4.75 5.63 28.10
CA SER A 307 5.84 5.25 29.00
C SER A 307 5.40 4.19 30.01
N LYS A 308 4.23 4.36 30.63
CA LYS A 308 3.62 3.36 31.52
C LYS A 308 3.31 2.05 30.81
N LEU A 309 2.91 2.12 29.55
CA LEU A 309 2.67 0.94 28.73
C LEU A 309 3.98 0.18 28.42
N ALA A 310 5.03 0.90 28.00
CA ALA A 310 6.34 0.33 27.73
C ALA A 310 6.98 -0.31 28.97
N THR A 311 6.82 0.30 30.14
CA THR A 311 7.32 -0.26 31.41
C THR A 311 6.51 -1.47 31.88
N ARG A 312 5.21 -1.54 31.54
CA ARG A 312 4.35 -2.69 31.86
C ARG A 312 4.65 -3.93 31.03
N PHE A 313 5.03 -3.76 29.76
CA PHE A 313 5.33 -4.88 28.85
C PHE A 313 6.77 -4.78 28.35
N THR A 314 7.68 -5.37 29.11
CA THR A 314 9.12 -5.40 28.78
C THR A 314 9.49 -6.54 27.84
N ASP A 315 8.67 -7.60 27.77
CA ASP A 315 8.86 -8.73 26.86
C ASP A 315 8.17 -8.48 25.52
N HIS A 316 8.96 -8.17 24.49
CA HIS A 316 8.47 -7.89 23.15
C HIS A 316 7.92 -9.14 22.43
N SER A 317 8.17 -10.35 22.93
CA SER A 317 7.63 -11.59 22.36
C SER A 317 6.17 -11.85 22.77
N ALA A 318 5.72 -11.21 23.85
CA ALA A 318 4.40 -11.41 24.47
C ALA A 318 3.57 -10.11 24.57
N LEU A 319 3.63 -9.26 23.53
CA LEU A 319 2.88 -8.01 23.50
C LEU A 319 1.37 -8.23 23.29
N PRO A 320 0.51 -7.45 23.96
CA PRO A 320 -0.93 -7.42 23.69
C PRO A 320 -1.27 -7.08 22.23
N PRO A 321 -2.45 -7.50 21.73
CA PRO A 321 -2.87 -7.27 20.34
C PRO A 321 -2.90 -5.80 19.91
N LEU A 322 -3.19 -4.86 20.81
CA LEU A 322 -3.25 -3.43 20.50
C LEU A 322 -2.13 -2.64 21.18
N PHE A 323 -1.05 -3.30 21.61
CA PHE A 323 0.07 -2.63 22.27
C PHE A 323 0.57 -1.43 21.48
N GLY A 324 0.52 -0.24 22.09
CA GLY A 324 1.03 1.01 21.54
C GLY A 324 0.16 1.62 20.45
N VAL A 325 -0.91 0.95 20.01
CA VAL A 325 -1.72 1.38 18.87
C VAL A 325 -2.52 2.65 19.24
N PRO A 326 -2.29 3.80 18.57
CA PRO A 326 -3.02 5.03 18.84
C PRO A 326 -4.46 4.95 18.31
N PHE A 327 -5.44 5.35 19.12
CA PHE A 327 -6.84 5.35 18.73
C PHE A 327 -7.61 6.57 19.26
N SER A 328 -8.71 6.89 18.58
CA SER A 328 -9.67 7.91 19.00
C SER A 328 -11.03 7.29 19.35
N VAL A 329 -11.89 8.05 20.03
CA VAL A 329 -13.28 7.62 20.26
C VAL A 329 -14.25 8.71 19.84
N LYS A 330 -15.37 8.32 19.25
CA LYS A 330 -16.48 9.24 19.00
C LYS A 330 -16.93 9.87 20.32
N ASP A 331 -17.21 11.17 20.29
CA ASP A 331 -17.46 11.91 21.54
C ASP A 331 -18.68 11.41 22.34
N SER A 332 -19.62 10.71 21.71
CA SER A 332 -20.75 10.07 22.39
C SER A 332 -20.41 8.80 23.18
N ILE A 333 -19.14 8.38 23.23
CA ILE A 333 -18.67 7.23 24.01
C ILE A 333 -18.03 7.73 25.31
N ASP A 334 -18.50 7.23 26.44
CA ASP A 334 -18.01 7.64 27.75
C ASP A 334 -16.59 7.15 28.04
N VAL A 335 -15.76 8.07 28.53
CA VAL A 335 -14.41 7.82 29.04
C VAL A 335 -14.32 8.48 30.40
N LYS A 336 -14.05 7.69 31.44
CA LYS A 336 -14.03 8.16 32.83
C LYS A 336 -13.17 9.42 32.97
N GLY A 337 -13.77 10.50 33.50
CA GLY A 337 -13.06 11.76 33.76
C GLY A 337 -12.85 12.66 32.53
N VAL A 338 -13.29 12.26 31.34
CA VAL A 338 -13.24 13.07 30.11
C VAL A 338 -14.66 13.47 29.73
N PRO A 339 -14.95 14.77 29.49
CA PRO A 339 -16.30 15.20 29.10
C PRO A 339 -16.87 14.42 27.91
N THR A 340 -18.14 14.03 28.00
CA THR A 340 -18.96 13.51 26.91
C THR A 340 -19.96 14.60 26.56
N THR A 341 -19.87 15.19 25.37
CA THR A 341 -20.73 16.32 24.96
C THR A 341 -21.82 15.90 24.00
N THR A 342 -21.61 14.83 23.22
CA THR A 342 -22.45 14.43 22.08
C THR A 342 -22.63 15.56 21.05
N ALA A 343 -21.64 16.45 20.91
CA ALA A 343 -21.76 17.71 20.17
C ALA A 343 -22.89 18.63 20.67
N CYS A 344 -23.26 18.54 21.95
CA CYS A 344 -24.31 19.32 22.60
C CYS A 344 -23.89 19.75 24.02
N GLU A 345 -23.32 20.95 24.14
CA GLU A 345 -22.77 21.48 25.41
C GLU A 345 -23.76 21.40 26.58
N VAL A 346 -25.05 21.67 26.34
CA VAL A 346 -26.11 21.66 27.37
C VAL A 346 -26.35 20.26 27.96
N LEU A 347 -26.03 19.20 27.21
CA LEU A 347 -26.15 17.81 27.66
C LEU A 347 -24.80 17.20 28.05
N SER A 348 -23.75 18.03 28.09
CA SER A 348 -22.42 17.56 28.46
C SER A 348 -22.39 17.08 29.90
N HIS A 349 -21.62 16.02 30.14
CA HIS A 349 -21.36 15.51 31.48
C HIS A 349 -20.00 14.85 31.53
N VAL A 350 -19.44 14.71 32.74
CA VAL A 350 -18.20 13.96 32.96
C VAL A 350 -18.56 12.61 33.57
N PRO A 351 -18.39 11.50 32.82
CA PRO A 351 -18.80 10.19 33.29
C PRO A 351 -17.84 9.66 34.37
N SER A 352 -18.40 8.96 35.37
CA SER A 352 -17.66 8.33 36.46
C SER A 352 -17.08 6.96 36.09
N THR A 353 -17.57 6.36 34.99
CA THR A 353 -17.16 5.07 34.44
C THR A 353 -16.97 5.19 32.94
N SER A 354 -16.06 4.40 32.37
CA SER A 354 -15.86 4.34 30.92
C SER A 354 -16.81 3.32 30.28
N ALA A 355 -17.04 3.45 28.98
CA ALA A 355 -17.74 2.43 28.22
C ALA A 355 -16.95 1.11 28.23
N VAL A 356 -17.66 -0.02 28.32
CA VAL A 356 -17.04 -1.37 28.36
C VAL A 356 -16.11 -1.63 27.17
N VAL A 357 -16.46 -1.13 25.98
CA VAL A 357 -15.62 -1.26 24.78
C VAL A 357 -14.30 -0.49 24.91
N PHE A 358 -14.32 0.69 25.52
CA PHE A 358 -13.12 1.48 25.78
C PHE A 358 -12.19 0.73 26.74
N ASP A 359 -12.74 0.23 27.86
CA ASP A 359 -11.95 -0.53 28.84
C ASP A 359 -11.34 -1.81 28.24
N LYS A 360 -12.09 -2.51 27.37
CA LYS A 360 -11.56 -3.66 26.62
C LYS A 360 -10.39 -3.26 25.73
N VAL A 361 -10.51 -2.18 24.97
CA VAL A 361 -9.43 -1.71 24.07
C VAL A 361 -8.19 -1.27 24.85
N ILE A 362 -8.37 -0.52 25.93
CA ILE A 362 -7.26 -0.13 26.84
C ILE A 362 -6.61 -1.35 27.47
N SER A 363 -7.38 -2.37 27.87
CA SER A 363 -6.83 -3.61 28.43
C SER A 363 -5.93 -4.38 27.45
N GLN A 364 -6.14 -4.19 26.14
CA GLN A 364 -5.32 -4.77 25.08
C GLN A 364 -4.12 -3.89 24.68
N GLY A 365 -3.82 -2.83 25.45
CA GLY A 365 -2.60 -2.02 25.30
C GLY A 365 -2.69 -0.85 24.32
N ALA A 366 -3.90 -0.48 23.86
CA ALA A 366 -4.07 0.67 22.97
C ALA A 366 -3.83 2.02 23.69
N LEU A 367 -3.44 3.04 22.94
CA LEU A 367 -3.17 4.39 23.45
C LEU A 367 -4.26 5.38 22.99
N PHE A 368 -5.02 5.89 23.95
CA PHE A 368 -6.12 6.82 23.70
C PHE A 368 -5.62 8.25 23.47
N LEU A 369 -5.94 8.84 22.31
CA LEU A 369 -5.50 10.19 21.97
C LEU A 369 -6.57 11.26 22.19
N GLY A 370 -7.86 10.92 22.13
CA GLY A 370 -8.91 11.90 22.34
C GLY A 370 -10.28 11.53 21.79
N LYS A 371 -11.24 12.42 22.05
CA LYS A 371 -12.62 12.36 21.59
C LYS A 371 -12.80 13.19 20.32
N VAL A 372 -13.28 12.54 19.27
CA VAL A 372 -13.46 13.13 17.94
C VAL A 372 -14.89 13.59 17.70
N ASN A 373 -14.99 14.58 16.82
CA ASN A 373 -16.22 15.29 16.52
C ASN A 373 -17.27 14.40 15.83
N LEU A 374 -18.53 14.84 15.93
CA LEU A 374 -19.73 14.17 15.44
C LEU A 374 -20.80 15.20 15.13
N ASP A 375 -21.75 14.84 14.26
CA ASP A 375 -23.00 15.59 14.19
C ASP A 375 -23.73 15.52 15.54
N GLN A 376 -24.26 16.66 15.97
CA GLN A 376 -24.96 16.81 17.24
C GLN A 376 -25.97 15.67 17.50
N LEU A 377 -25.89 15.09 18.71
CA LEU A 377 -26.66 13.95 19.19
C LEU A 377 -26.50 12.66 18.37
N ALA A 378 -25.47 12.58 17.52
CA ALA A 378 -25.28 11.51 16.56
C ALA A 378 -26.46 11.31 15.57
N THR A 379 -27.29 12.35 15.36
CA THR A 379 -28.49 12.31 14.47
C THR A 379 -28.21 12.77 13.04
N GLY A 380 -26.93 12.93 12.75
CA GLY A 380 -26.32 13.39 11.52
C GLY A 380 -26.21 12.41 10.36
N LEU A 381 -26.35 12.89 9.13
CA LEU A 381 -25.96 12.14 7.94
C LEU A 381 -24.80 12.80 7.17
N VAL A 382 -24.42 14.03 7.52
CA VAL A 382 -23.48 14.83 6.71
C VAL A 382 -22.28 15.39 7.49
N GLY A 383 -22.30 15.40 8.83
CA GLY A 383 -21.17 15.87 9.64
C GLY A 383 -21.06 17.39 9.77
N CYS A 384 -22.13 18.13 9.42
CA CYS A 384 -22.14 19.60 9.35
C CYS A 384 -22.90 20.31 10.49
N ARG A 385 -23.44 19.58 11.46
CA ARG A 385 -24.32 20.08 12.54
C ARG A 385 -23.65 20.08 13.91
N SER A 386 -22.32 20.15 13.96
CA SER A 386 -21.58 20.25 15.22
C SER A 386 -21.28 21.70 15.58
N PRO A 387 -21.49 22.12 16.84
CA PRO A 387 -21.03 23.44 17.31
C PRO A 387 -19.50 23.54 17.40
N TYR A 388 -18.77 22.42 17.30
CA TYR A 388 -17.30 22.36 17.31
C TYR A 388 -16.68 22.48 15.91
N GLY A 389 -17.48 22.90 14.92
CA GLY A 389 -17.06 23.08 13.53
C GLY A 389 -17.41 21.90 12.63
N ILE A 390 -17.28 22.11 11.32
CA ILE A 390 -17.61 21.14 10.28
C ILE A 390 -16.31 20.49 9.81
N THR A 391 -16.19 19.19 10.04
CA THR A 391 -15.08 18.41 9.47
C THR A 391 -15.29 18.21 7.97
N HIS A 392 -14.22 18.24 7.20
CA HIS A 392 -14.29 18.03 5.75
C HIS A 392 -13.65 16.71 5.33
N SER A 393 -13.94 16.28 4.10
CA SER A 393 -13.31 15.11 3.50
C SER A 393 -11.79 15.26 3.45
N VAL A 394 -11.07 14.21 3.81
CA VAL A 394 -9.59 14.15 3.78
C VAL A 394 -9.02 14.26 2.37
N PHE A 395 -9.85 14.15 1.33
CA PHE A 395 -9.43 14.29 -0.06
C PHE A 395 -9.67 15.68 -0.63
N HIS A 396 -10.66 16.40 -0.10
CA HIS A 396 -11.07 17.68 -0.66
C HIS A 396 -11.94 18.46 0.34
N LYS A 397 -11.53 19.69 0.66
CA LYS A 397 -12.16 20.55 1.68
C LYS A 397 -13.62 20.91 1.42
N ASP A 398 -14.04 20.92 0.15
CA ASP A 398 -15.41 21.30 -0.24
C ASP A 398 -16.42 20.13 -0.13
N TYR A 399 -15.96 18.93 0.25
CA TYR A 399 -16.82 17.75 0.42
C TYR A 399 -16.93 17.35 1.88
N ILE A 400 -18.07 16.77 2.24
CA ILE A 400 -18.33 16.28 3.59
C ILE A 400 -17.48 15.04 3.92
N SER A 401 -17.06 14.89 5.17
CA SER A 401 -16.44 13.66 5.69
C SER A 401 -17.48 12.55 5.94
N GLY A 402 -18.75 12.92 6.02
CA GLY A 402 -19.91 12.04 6.06
C GLY A 402 -20.36 11.62 7.46
N GLY A 403 -21.68 11.38 7.59
CA GLY A 403 -22.30 10.69 8.72
C GLY A 403 -22.25 11.43 10.06
N SER A 404 -22.72 10.73 11.11
CA SER A 404 -22.62 11.22 12.48
C SER A 404 -21.31 10.87 13.18
N SER A 405 -20.39 10.19 12.49
CA SER A 405 -19.05 9.83 13.02
C SER A 405 -17.95 10.54 12.22
N SER A 406 -18.20 11.81 11.90
CA SER A 406 -17.42 12.60 10.96
C SER A 406 -15.95 12.80 11.40
N GLY A 407 -15.72 13.12 12.66
CA GLY A 407 -14.37 13.20 13.25
C GLY A 407 -13.65 11.85 13.31
N SER A 408 -14.38 10.75 13.54
CA SER A 408 -13.80 9.39 13.46
C SER A 408 -13.28 9.09 12.06
N ALA A 409 -14.07 9.39 11.03
CA ALA A 409 -13.68 9.19 9.63
C ALA A 409 -12.45 10.02 9.25
N VAL A 410 -12.39 11.28 9.67
CA VAL A 410 -11.24 12.16 9.39
C VAL A 410 -10.00 11.72 10.16
N SER A 411 -10.11 11.41 11.46
CA SER A 411 -8.96 11.01 12.28
C SER A 411 -8.25 9.76 11.74
N VAL A 412 -9.00 8.77 11.25
CA VAL A 412 -8.44 7.58 10.60
C VAL A 412 -8.01 7.88 9.16
N GLY A 413 -8.85 8.55 8.37
CA GLY A 413 -8.60 8.83 6.95
C GLY A 413 -7.41 9.75 6.68
N ALA A 414 -7.11 10.65 7.61
CA ALA A 414 -5.93 11.53 7.60
C ALA A 414 -4.71 10.86 8.27
N ASN A 415 -4.83 9.60 8.70
CA ASN A 415 -3.78 8.82 9.33
C ASN A 415 -3.25 9.51 10.60
N LEU A 416 -4.15 10.05 11.45
CA LEU A 416 -3.84 10.66 12.75
C LEU A 416 -3.94 9.64 13.91
N VAL A 417 -4.68 8.56 13.68
CA VAL A 417 -4.81 7.39 14.55
C VAL A 417 -4.98 6.13 13.70
N SER A 418 -4.71 4.96 14.27
CA SER A 418 -4.85 3.66 13.58
C SER A 418 -6.30 3.24 13.39
N PHE A 419 -7.16 3.53 14.37
CA PHE A 419 -8.60 3.24 14.32
C PHE A 419 -9.38 4.18 15.25
N SER A 420 -10.71 4.16 15.14
CA SER A 420 -11.61 4.93 16.00
C SER A 420 -12.78 4.07 16.48
N LEU A 421 -13.15 4.19 17.75
CA LEU A 421 -14.40 3.61 18.26
C LEU A 421 -15.56 4.54 17.91
N ALA A 422 -16.56 4.04 17.19
CA ALA A 422 -17.73 4.81 16.77
C ALA A 422 -19.03 4.07 17.07
N THR A 423 -20.16 4.77 16.91
CA THR A 423 -21.51 4.20 17.04
C THR A 423 -22.27 4.38 15.72
N ASP A 424 -23.03 3.36 15.32
CA ASP A 424 -23.94 3.44 14.17
C ASP A 424 -25.40 3.59 14.63
N THR A 425 -25.89 4.83 14.68
CA THR A 425 -27.29 5.14 15.02
C THR A 425 -28.28 4.85 13.87
N ALA A 426 -27.84 4.94 12.61
CA ALA A 426 -28.74 4.81 11.44
C ALA A 426 -27.97 4.46 10.16
N CYS A 427 -26.83 5.13 9.93
CA CYS A 427 -25.82 4.84 8.91
C CYS A 427 -24.45 5.48 9.26
N SER A 428 -24.14 5.77 10.50
CA SER A 428 -23.11 6.75 10.89
C SER A 428 -21.69 6.47 10.39
N THR A 429 -21.35 5.21 10.12
CA THR A 429 -20.06 4.75 9.58
C THR A 429 -20.11 4.40 8.08
N ARG A 430 -21.30 4.42 7.45
CA ARG A 430 -21.52 3.93 6.07
C ARG A 430 -21.32 4.99 4.96
N PRO A 431 -21.74 6.26 5.09
CA PRO A 431 -21.41 7.34 4.15
C PRO A 431 -19.92 7.65 4.10
N SER A 432 -19.18 7.39 5.17
CA SER A 432 -17.72 7.52 5.17
C SER A 432 -17.03 6.33 4.50
N GLN A 433 -17.61 5.12 4.55
CA GLN A 433 -17.14 3.96 3.76
C GLN A 433 -17.28 4.17 2.25
N SER A 434 -18.27 4.94 1.77
CA SER A 434 -18.33 5.29 0.34
C SER A 434 -17.18 6.19 -0.12
N CYS A 435 -16.42 6.77 0.82
CA CYS A 435 -15.29 7.66 0.52
C CYS A 435 -13.89 7.07 0.82
N ARG A 436 -13.65 6.09 1.72
CA ARG A 436 -12.33 5.38 1.80
C ARG A 436 -12.38 3.90 2.19
N ARG A 437 -11.35 3.20 1.69
CA ARG A 437 -10.85 1.86 2.03
C ARG A 437 -10.72 1.65 3.55
N SER A 438 -11.11 0.45 4.01
CA SER A 438 -10.71 -0.27 5.23
C SER A 438 -10.94 0.38 6.60
N GLY A 439 -11.76 -0.28 7.42
CA GLY A 439 -11.56 -0.34 8.88
C GLY A 439 -12.39 0.61 9.75
N ALA A 440 -13.71 0.61 9.63
CA ALA A 440 -14.58 1.02 10.73
C ALA A 440 -15.36 -0.22 11.21
N CYS A 441 -15.10 -0.66 12.44
CA CYS A 441 -15.99 -1.58 13.17
C CYS A 441 -16.95 -0.75 14.01
#